data_AF-A0A0N1J1L5-F1
#
_entry.id   AF-A0A0N1J1L5-F1
#
_cell.length_a   1.000
_cell.length_b   1.000
_cell.length_c   1.000
_cell.angle_alpha   90.00
_cell.angle_beta   90.00
_cell.angle_gamma   90.00
#
_symmetry.space_group_name_H-M   'P 1'
#
loop_
_entity.id
_entity.type
_entity.pdbx_description
1 polymer ?
#
loop_
_entity_poly.entity_id
_entity_poly.type
_entity_poly.pdbx_seq_one_letter_code
_entity_poly.pdbx_strand_id
1 'polypeptide(L)'
;MNKNKILQLILNNSKNVRFSDAVSLAKAFGFALDRINGSHHIFKHPDKPALLNLQNVKGKAKPYQLKQLIQLIERYNLKME
;
A
#
# COMPACT_ATOMS: atom_id res chain seq x y z
N MET A 1 -3.34 -13.69 -0.19
CA MET A 1 -4.60 -13.48 0.55
C MET A 1 -5.55 -12.68 -0.32
N ASN A 2 -6.88 -12.80 -0.17
CA ASN A 2 -7.83 -11.99 -0.95
C ASN A 2 -7.61 -10.49 -0.65
N LYS A 3 -7.58 -9.61 -1.68
CA LYS A 3 -7.35 -8.15 -1.54
C LYS A 3 -8.29 -7.50 -0.52
N ASN A 4 -9.57 -7.87 -0.53
CA ASN A 4 -10.56 -7.39 0.45
C ASN A 4 -10.20 -7.80 1.89
N LYS A 5 -9.67 -9.03 2.07
CA LYS A 5 -9.20 -9.48 3.40
C LYS A 5 -7.96 -8.70 3.86
N ILE A 6 -7.06 -8.33 2.93
CA ILE A 6 -5.89 -7.50 3.25
C ILE A 6 -6.33 -6.09 3.64
N LEU A 7 -7.28 -5.50 2.90
CA LEU A 7 -7.84 -4.20 3.22
C LEU A 7 -8.49 -4.19 4.61
N GLN A 8 -9.36 -5.17 4.89
CA GLN A 8 -9.99 -5.32 6.20
C GLN A 8 -8.97 -5.54 7.33
N LEU A 9 -7.90 -6.30 7.06
CA LEU A 9 -6.81 -6.46 8.03
C LEU A 9 -6.15 -5.11 8.34
N ILE A 10 -5.83 -4.30 7.34
CA ILE A 10 -5.18 -2.99 7.54
C ILE A 10 -6.09 -2.01 8.29
N LEU A 11 -7.38 -1.97 7.93
CA LEU A 11 -8.37 -1.09 8.57
C LEU A 11 -8.55 -1.43 10.06
N ASN A 12 -8.62 -2.72 10.40
CA ASN A 12 -8.80 -3.17 11.78
C ASN A 12 -7.48 -3.18 12.57
N ASN A 13 -6.37 -3.57 11.94
CA ASN A 13 -5.06 -3.67 12.56
C ASN A 13 -3.92 -3.57 11.55
N SER A 14 -3.37 -2.36 11.42
CA SER A 14 -2.17 -2.10 10.59
C SER A 14 -0.86 -2.66 11.17
N LYS A 15 -0.86 -3.28 12.36
CA LYS A 15 0.34 -3.94 12.92
C LYS A 15 0.48 -5.34 12.29
N ASN A 16 1.69 -5.68 11.87
CA ASN A 16 2.08 -7.01 11.35
C ASN A 16 1.60 -7.39 9.93
N VAL A 17 1.29 -6.42 9.08
CA VAL A 17 0.98 -6.72 7.67
C VAL A 17 2.25 -7.07 6.91
N ARG A 18 2.22 -8.19 6.16
CA ARG A 18 3.35 -8.61 5.31
C ARG A 18 3.59 -7.55 4.24
N PHE A 19 4.87 -7.30 3.95
CA PHE A 19 5.24 -6.32 2.93
C PHE A 19 4.64 -6.67 1.56
N SER A 20 4.64 -7.96 1.19
CA SER A 20 4.03 -8.45 -0.05
C SER A 20 2.53 -8.17 -0.15
N ASP A 21 1.81 -8.26 0.97
CA ASP A 21 0.37 -7.99 1.01
C ASP A 21 0.10 -6.48 0.83
N ALA A 22 0.92 -5.62 1.44
CA ALA A 22 0.84 -4.18 1.25
C ALA A 22 1.12 -3.75 -0.20
N VAL A 23 2.12 -4.35 -0.84
CA VAL A 23 2.44 -4.12 -2.26
C VAL A 23 1.29 -4.60 -3.15
N SER A 24 0.75 -5.79 -2.88
CA SER A 24 -0.39 -6.33 -3.62
C SER A 24 -1.62 -5.43 -3.52
N LEU A 25 -1.90 -4.91 -2.32
CA LEU A 25 -3.00 -3.98 -2.11
C LEU A 25 -2.77 -2.63 -2.81
N ALA A 26 -1.58 -2.06 -2.73
CA ALA A 26 -1.27 -0.82 -3.45
C ALA A 26 -1.53 -0.97 -4.96
N LYS A 27 -1.03 -2.04 -5.57
CA LYS A 27 -1.29 -2.35 -6.99
C LYS A 27 -2.77 -2.54 -7.30
N ALA A 28 -3.52 -3.14 -6.38
CA ALA A 28 -4.97 -3.32 -6.56
C ALA A 28 -5.72 -1.99 -6.67
N PHE A 29 -5.23 -0.93 -6.04
CA PHE A 29 -5.78 0.42 -6.10
C PHE A 29 -5.11 1.28 -7.18
N GLY A 30 -4.51 0.66 -8.21
CA GLY A 30 -3.95 1.37 -9.36
C GLY A 30 -2.57 1.99 -9.14
N PHE A 31 -1.92 1.78 -7.99
CA PHE A 31 -0.56 2.26 -7.79
C PHE A 31 0.46 1.42 -8.59
N ALA A 32 1.22 2.07 -9.46
CA ALA A 32 2.32 1.47 -10.19
C ALA A 32 3.65 1.66 -9.46
N LEU A 33 4.52 0.66 -9.50
CA LEU A 33 5.86 0.75 -8.95
C LEU A 33 6.70 1.69 -9.84
N ASP A 34 7.24 2.75 -9.25
CA ASP A 34 8.03 3.78 -9.93
C ASP A 34 9.53 3.51 -9.77
N ARG A 35 9.97 3.24 -8.54
CA ARG A 35 11.38 2.96 -8.23
C ARG A 35 11.56 2.11 -6.99
N ILE A 36 12.67 1.37 -6.94
CA ILE A 36 13.13 0.62 -5.76
C ILE A 36 14.51 1.16 -5.35
N ASN A 37 14.68 1.41 -4.05
CA ASN A 37 16.00 1.71 -3.46
C ASN A 37 16.15 0.93 -2.15
N GLY A 38 16.99 -0.11 -2.16
CA GLY A 38 17.14 -1.04 -1.05
C GLY A 38 15.79 -1.66 -0.67
N SER A 39 15.37 -1.51 0.59
CA SER A 39 14.09 -2.02 1.07
C SER A 39 12.89 -1.11 0.82
N HIS A 40 13.11 0.06 0.20
CA HIS A 40 12.05 1.02 -0.11
C HIS A 40 11.53 0.83 -1.52
N HIS A 41 10.22 0.69 -1.65
CA HIS A 41 9.49 0.64 -2.90
C HIS A 41 8.61 1.87 -2.99
N ILE A 42 8.82 2.68 -4.01
CA ILE A 42 8.06 3.90 -4.24
C ILE A 42 7.08 3.65 -5.38
N PHE A 43 5.83 3.98 -5.13
CA PHE A 43 4.72 3.82 -6.04
C PHE A 43 4.11 5.18 -6.37
N LYS A 44 3.59 5.29 -7.58
CA LYS A 44 2.81 6.44 -8.07
C LYS A 44 1.48 5.95 -8.63
N HIS A 45 0.44 6.76 -8.50
CA HIS A 45 -0.80 6.53 -9.23
C HIS A 45 -0.72 7.25 -10.59
N PRO A 46 -1.04 6.59 -11.73
CA PRO A 46 -0.92 7.22 -13.05
C PRO A 46 -1.81 8.46 -13.20
N ASP A 47 -3.05 8.39 -12.70
CA ASP A 47 -4.04 9.46 -12.90
C ASP A 47 -4.19 10.45 -11.74
N LYS A 48 -3.43 10.27 -10.65
CA LYS A 48 -3.59 11.07 -9.43
C LYS A 48 -2.22 11.53 -8.93
N PRO A 49 -2.10 12.73 -8.36
CA PRO A 49 -0.86 13.19 -7.71
C PRO A 49 -0.70 12.50 -6.34
N ALA A 50 -0.55 11.18 -6.36
CA ALA A 50 -0.43 10.31 -5.20
C ALA A 50 0.90 9.56 -5.27
N LEU A 51 1.71 9.71 -4.21
CA LEU A 51 2.96 8.99 -4.05
C LEU A 51 2.91 8.18 -2.76
N LEU A 52 3.24 6.90 -2.86
CA LEU A 52 3.25 5.98 -1.73
C LEU A 52 4.64 5.36 -1.59
N ASN A 53 5.22 5.45 -0.41
CA ASN A 53 6.48 4.78 -0.09
C ASN A 53 6.21 3.62 0.86
N LEU A 54 6.48 2.40 0.42
CA LEU A 54 6.43 1.20 1.25
C LEU A 54 7.85 0.74 1.56
N GLN A 55 8.14 0.48 2.82
CA GLN A 55 9.42 -0.04 3.29
C GLN A 55 9.25 -1.45 3.83
N ASN A 56 10.07 -2.37 3.35
CA ASN A 56 10.17 -3.71 3.90
C ASN A 56 11.08 -3.72 5.14
N VAL A 57 10.53 -4.05 6.30
CA VAL A 57 11.27 -4.26 7.55
C VAL A 57 10.99 -5.66 8.06
N LYS A 58 11.98 -6.56 7.96
CA LYS A 58 11.86 -7.96 8.38
C LYS A 58 10.61 -8.67 7.81
N GLY A 59 10.32 -8.42 6.53
CA GLY A 59 9.18 -9.02 5.81
C GLY A 59 7.83 -8.30 6.00
N LYS A 60 7.79 -7.18 6.73
CA LYS A 60 6.56 -6.44 7.06
C LYS A 60 6.63 -5.00 6.54
N ALA A 61 5.46 -4.44 6.22
CA ALA A 61 5.33 -3.02 5.92
C ALA A 61 5.26 -2.21 7.24
N LYS A 62 5.71 -0.96 7.22
CA LYS A 62 5.57 -0.09 8.39
C LYS A 62 4.11 0.34 8.57
N PRO A 63 3.52 0.26 9.79
CA PRO A 63 2.11 0.58 10.00
C PRO A 63 1.68 1.97 9.51
N TYR A 64 2.53 2.98 9.66
CA TYR A 64 2.20 4.34 9.20
C TYR A 64 2.08 4.42 7.67
N GLN A 65 2.82 3.62 6.91
CA GLN A 65 2.76 3.60 5.45
C GLN A 65 1.47 2.95 4.95
N LEU A 66 0.96 1.97 5.71
CA LEU A 66 -0.35 1.38 5.46
C LEU A 66 -1.45 2.40 5.72
N LYS A 67 -1.35 3.18 6.80
CA LYS A 67 -2.27 4.31 7.04
C LYS A 67 -2.21 5.35 5.91
N GLN A 68 -1.02 5.67 5.41
CA GLN A 68 -0.87 6.56 4.25
C GLN A 68 -1.54 6.00 3.00
N LEU A 69 -1.41 4.69 2.74
CA LEU A 69 -2.13 4.05 1.63
C LEU A 69 -3.64 4.22 1.79
N ILE A 70 -4.21 3.93 2.96
CA ILE A 70 -5.65 4.11 3.21
C ILE A 70 -6.07 5.57 3.01
N GLN A 71 -5.32 6.54 3.55
CA GLN A 71 -5.61 7.97 3.38
C GLN A 71 -5.59 8.40 1.91
N LEU A 72 -4.69 7.86 1.09
CA LEU A 72 -4.65 8.13 -0.35
C LEU A 72 -5.85 7.52 -1.07
N ILE A 73 -6.23 6.29 -0.71
CA ILE A 73 -7.42 5.62 -1.24
C ILE A 73 -8.67 6.46 -0.95
N GLU A 74 -8.86 6.90 0.29
CA GLU A 74 -10.00 7.72 0.71
C GLU A 74 -9.97 9.09 0.02
N ARG A 75 -8.83 9.79 0.05
CA ARG A 75 -8.67 11.13 -0.53
C ARG A 75 -9.02 11.17 -2.02
N TYR A 76 -8.61 10.16 -2.78
CA TYR A 76 -8.81 10.11 -4.22
C TYR A 76 -9.98 9.21 -4.65
N ASN A 77 -10.74 8.68 -3.68
CA ASN A 77 -11.82 7.72 -3.89
C ASN A 77 -11.42 6.57 -4.84
N LEU A 78 -10.22 6.01 -4.60
CA LEU A 78 -9.67 4.96 -5.44
C LEU A 78 -10.49 3.67 -5.28
N LYS A 79 -10.73 2.98 -6.39
CA LYS A 79 -11.43 1.70 -6.41
C LYS A 79 -10.44 0.58 -6.70
N MET A 80 -10.70 -0.58 -6.11
CA MET A 80 -9.93 -1.77 -6.46
C MET A 80 -10.37 -2.29 -7.83
N GLU A 81 -9.38 -2.62 -8.66
CA GLU A 81 -9.55 -3.40 -9.89
C GLU A 81 -9.56 -4.91 -9.61
#